data_AF-A0A3M7NBJ1-F1
#
_entry.id   AF-A0A3M7NBJ1-F1
#
_cell.length_a   1.000
_cell.length_b   1.000
_cell.length_c   1.000
_cell.angle_alpha   90.00
_cell.angle_beta   90.00
_cell.angle_gamma   90.00
#
_symmetry.space_group_name_H-M   'P 1'
#
loop_
_entity.id
_entity.type
_entity.pdbx_description
1 polymer ?
#
loop_
_entity_poly.entity_id
_entity_poly.type
_entity_poly.pdbx_seq_one_letter_code
_entity_poly.pdbx_strand_id
1 'polypeptide(L)'
;MRSVPSVIPRQTFEATTTMSTPIYGDRDPRKTKSKHRPISSSTAASFSSNLSALISSAKAKSSDSPSTAAAAAAKTNKRKADIFTSHNRNVKARAASDLEQVHKTKADLDAVSASELHRSRRKMEEKARLYKQMKRGEHIGRRDYDGQSLVDFDRKWYEDGQRRPDDVDSDGASSDDSDLDNADEPAEWLDEFGRLRKGTKREKERSERQQRIQQSASTAAQEDRAFPQAPANIIYGDTIQHAAFNPDARIAEQMAEIAAKRDKSATPPPETHYNAAYEIRNRGTGFYAFSGDAQMRKEEMDSLAKQRAETERIRKQKEEEAAAAAAAAAAKEKRTSERGDRQEAMDAKRDARAEKEVDDFLHSLDIPNAPNG
;
A
#
# COMPACT_ATOMS: atom_id res chain seq x y z
N MET A 1 1.03 16.97 -71.03
CA MET A 1 0.92 18.09 -70.06
C MET A 1 1.30 17.54 -68.69
N ARG A 2 2.33 18.12 -68.04
CA ARG A 2 2.92 17.59 -66.81
C ARG A 2 1.99 17.90 -65.62
N SER A 3 1.66 16.88 -64.84
CA SER A 3 0.92 16.99 -63.59
C SER A 3 1.86 17.41 -62.46
N VAL A 4 1.50 18.47 -61.74
CA VAL A 4 2.19 18.96 -60.55
C VAL A 4 1.28 18.68 -59.35
N PRO A 5 1.70 17.96 -58.30
CA PRO A 5 0.89 17.79 -57.12
C PRO A 5 0.96 19.05 -56.23
N SER A 6 -0.20 19.61 -55.89
CA SER A 6 -0.32 20.72 -54.95
C SER A 6 -0.18 20.19 -53.51
N VAL A 7 0.79 20.73 -52.78
CA VAL A 7 1.01 20.45 -51.36
C VAL A 7 0.23 21.48 -50.55
N ILE A 8 -0.75 21.01 -49.77
CA ILE A 8 -1.48 21.84 -48.79
C ILE A 8 -0.72 21.75 -47.46
N PRO A 9 -0.31 22.87 -46.83
CA PRO A 9 0.31 22.82 -45.52
C PRO A 9 -0.73 22.54 -44.43
N ARG A 10 -0.48 21.52 -43.60
CA ARG A 10 -1.26 21.24 -42.39
C ARG A 10 -0.91 22.28 -41.32
N GLN A 11 -1.87 23.11 -40.94
CA GLN A 11 -1.77 23.92 -39.72
C GLN A 11 -1.95 23.00 -38.51
N THR A 12 -0.92 22.92 -37.65
CA THR A 12 -1.00 22.31 -36.33
C THR A 12 -1.59 23.33 -35.36
N PHE A 13 -2.78 23.05 -34.83
CA PHE A 13 -3.33 23.81 -33.70
C PHE A 13 -2.68 23.32 -32.41
N GLU A 14 -1.87 24.16 -31.78
CA GLU A 14 -1.41 23.94 -30.40
C GLU A 14 -2.56 24.27 -29.44
N ALA A 15 -2.97 23.30 -28.63
CA ALA A 15 -3.94 23.48 -27.57
C ALA A 15 -3.26 24.15 -26.36
N THR A 16 -3.48 25.45 -26.18
CA THR A 16 -3.12 26.14 -24.94
C THR A 16 -4.14 25.80 -23.85
N THR A 17 -3.78 24.85 -22.98
CA THR A 17 -4.53 24.54 -21.76
C THR A 17 -4.41 25.72 -20.78
N THR A 18 -5.48 26.51 -20.65
CA THR A 18 -5.61 27.50 -19.58
C THR A 18 -5.78 26.78 -18.24
N MET A 19 -4.73 26.81 -17.41
CA MET A 19 -4.79 26.30 -16.03
C MET A 19 -5.68 27.24 -15.20
N SER A 20 -6.94 26.84 -14.96
CA SER A 20 -7.80 27.50 -13.99
C SER A 20 -7.24 27.23 -12.58
N THR A 21 -6.66 28.25 -11.96
CA THR A 21 -6.28 28.21 -10.55
C THR A 21 -7.54 28.35 -9.69
N PRO A 22 -7.93 27.34 -8.89
CA PRO A 22 -9.09 27.46 -8.02
C PRO A 22 -8.82 28.49 -6.90
N ILE A 23 -9.75 29.42 -6.73
CA ILE A 23 -9.67 30.58 -5.81
C ILE A 23 -9.81 30.15 -4.34
N TYR A 24 -10.21 28.91 -4.06
CA TYR A 24 -10.21 28.33 -2.73
C TYR A 24 -9.44 27.02 -2.71
N GLY A 25 -8.67 26.80 -1.64
CA GLY A 25 -7.73 25.70 -1.45
C GLY A 25 -8.36 24.32 -1.31
N ASP A 26 -9.09 23.86 -2.31
CA ASP A 26 -9.45 22.45 -2.46
C ASP A 26 -8.18 21.68 -2.82
N ARG A 27 -7.67 20.95 -1.81
CA ARG A 27 -6.52 20.07 -1.97
C ARG A 27 -6.89 18.97 -2.96
N ASP A 28 -6.19 18.92 -4.10
CA ASP A 28 -6.27 17.82 -5.04
C ASP A 28 -5.98 16.48 -4.31
N PRO A 29 -6.97 15.56 -4.21
CA PRO A 29 -6.82 14.32 -3.46
C PRO A 29 -5.72 13.41 -4.04
N ARG A 30 -5.24 13.68 -5.26
CA ARG A 30 -4.17 12.94 -5.93
C ARG A 30 -2.76 13.24 -5.37
N LYS A 31 -2.59 14.29 -4.55
CA LYS A 31 -1.27 14.65 -3.95
C LYS A 31 -1.04 14.14 -2.51
N THR A 32 -1.95 13.34 -1.95
CA THR A 32 -1.82 12.82 -0.57
C THR A 32 -1.10 11.47 -0.45
N LYS A 33 -0.62 10.89 -1.57
CA LYS A 33 0.06 9.59 -1.58
C LYS A 33 1.49 9.69 -2.10
N SER A 34 2.44 10.04 -1.23
CA SER A 34 3.77 9.41 -1.13
C SER A 34 4.66 10.20 -0.16
N LYS A 35 4.69 9.77 1.11
CA LYS A 35 5.75 10.17 2.05
C LYS A 35 7.00 9.35 1.72
N HIS A 36 7.81 9.83 0.79
CA HIS A 36 9.22 9.43 0.74
C HIS A 36 10.07 10.70 0.59
N ARG A 37 10.74 11.08 1.68
CA ARG A 37 11.67 12.21 1.69
C ARG A 37 12.92 11.78 0.90
N PRO A 38 13.49 12.64 0.03
CA PRO A 38 14.82 12.38 -0.52
C PRO A 38 15.84 12.42 0.62
N ILE A 39 16.73 11.43 0.63
CA ILE A 39 17.75 11.23 1.67
C ILE A 39 18.74 12.40 1.59
N SER A 40 18.68 13.30 2.56
CA SER A 40 19.58 14.47 2.65
C SER A 40 20.99 14.05 3.07
N SER A 41 22.00 14.75 2.56
CA SER A 41 23.44 14.45 2.72
C SER A 41 23.90 14.33 4.18
N SER A 42 23.26 15.03 5.10
CA SER A 42 23.52 14.93 6.55
C SER A 42 23.08 13.59 7.17
N THR A 43 22.06 12.94 6.60
CA THR A 43 21.57 11.63 7.08
C THR A 43 22.42 10.49 6.52
N ALA A 44 22.95 10.64 5.30
CA ALA A 44 23.85 9.67 4.67
C ALA A 44 25.18 9.52 5.43
N ALA A 45 25.76 10.63 5.90
CA ALA A 45 27.00 10.61 6.67
C ALA A 45 26.85 9.94 8.06
N SER A 46 25.72 10.17 8.74
CA SER A 46 25.44 9.51 10.03
C SER A 46 25.09 8.02 9.87
N PHE A 47 24.53 7.62 8.72
CA PHE A 47 24.27 6.21 8.43
C PHE A 47 25.55 5.46 8.07
N SER A 48 26.45 6.07 7.29
CA SER A 48 27.75 5.47 6.95
C SER A 48 28.66 5.34 8.17
N SER A 49 28.67 6.33 9.08
CA SER A 49 29.44 6.23 10.34
C SER A 49 28.93 5.08 11.22
N ASN A 50 27.62 4.88 11.30
CA ASN A 50 27.01 3.78 12.04
C ASN A 50 27.26 2.41 11.38
N LEU A 51 27.24 2.33 10.05
CA LEU A 51 27.59 1.10 9.34
C LEU A 51 29.08 0.74 9.51
N SER A 52 29.99 1.72 9.43
CA SER A 52 31.42 1.51 9.64
C SER A 52 31.74 1.08 11.08
N ALA A 53 31.01 1.61 12.07
CA ALA A 53 31.10 1.17 13.46
C ALA A 53 30.59 -0.27 13.64
N LEU A 54 29.48 -0.63 12.98
CA LEU A 54 28.92 -1.99 12.99
C LEU A 54 29.85 -3.00 12.31
N ILE A 55 30.42 -2.67 11.16
CA ILE A 55 31.37 -3.52 10.44
C ILE A 55 32.65 -3.69 11.23
N SER A 56 33.17 -2.62 11.85
CA SER A 56 34.34 -2.72 12.75
C SER A 56 34.05 -3.59 13.97
N SER A 57 32.83 -3.48 14.55
CA SER A 57 32.41 -4.32 15.68
C SER A 57 32.19 -5.78 15.31
N ALA A 58 31.74 -6.06 14.08
CA ALA A 58 31.58 -7.41 13.55
C ALA A 58 32.94 -8.04 13.22
N LYS A 59 33.87 -7.25 12.68
CA LYS A 59 35.24 -7.69 12.37
C LYS A 59 36.08 -7.96 13.63
N ALA A 60 35.87 -7.19 14.70
CA ALA A 60 36.48 -7.46 16.01
C ALA A 60 35.90 -8.72 16.69
N LYS A 61 34.67 -9.13 16.34
CA LYS A 61 34.06 -10.39 16.82
C LYS A 61 34.41 -11.61 15.99
N SER A 62 34.89 -11.44 14.76
CA SER A 62 35.33 -12.53 13.88
C SER A 62 36.84 -12.76 13.89
N SER A 63 37.61 -11.96 14.65
CA SER A 63 39.07 -12.07 14.72
C SER A 63 39.60 -12.86 15.92
N ASP A 64 38.74 -13.49 16.72
CA ASP A 64 39.20 -14.38 17.78
C ASP A 64 39.00 -15.85 17.37
N SER A 65 40.13 -16.41 16.92
CA SER A 65 40.51 -17.82 16.81
C SER A 65 40.40 -18.53 15.44
N PRO A 66 41.50 -19.19 15.04
CA PRO A 66 41.44 -20.48 14.38
C PRO A 66 42.22 -21.53 15.19
N SER A 67 41.56 -22.62 15.60
CA SER A 67 42.04 -24.00 15.39
C SER A 67 41.27 -25.02 16.25
N THR A 68 40.88 -26.10 15.55
CA THR A 68 40.85 -27.50 15.99
C THR A 68 40.15 -27.91 17.29
N ALA A 69 39.11 -28.73 17.06
CA ALA A 69 38.87 -30.03 17.70
C ALA A 69 38.48 -30.12 19.19
N ALA A 70 37.41 -30.89 19.37
CA ALA A 70 37.03 -31.65 20.56
C ALA A 70 36.44 -30.88 21.76
N ALA A 71 35.46 -31.55 22.39
CA ALA A 71 34.80 -31.22 23.66
C ALA A 71 33.69 -30.14 23.63
N ALA A 72 32.55 -30.47 23.02
CA ALA A 72 31.27 -29.86 23.37
C ALA A 72 30.67 -30.56 24.61
N ALA A 73 31.27 -30.32 25.78
CA ALA A 73 30.65 -30.56 27.07
C ALA A 73 29.99 -29.25 27.57
N ALA A 74 28.70 -29.34 27.82
CA ALA A 74 27.91 -28.53 28.73
C ALA A 74 28.10 -26.99 28.71
N LYS A 75 27.30 -26.29 27.89
CA LYS A 75 26.73 -25.00 28.29
C LYS A 75 25.23 -24.94 28.01
N THR A 76 24.53 -24.75 29.12
CA THR A 76 23.09 -24.68 29.34
C THR A 76 22.29 -23.96 28.24
N ASN A 77 21.23 -24.62 27.79
CA ASN A 77 20.19 -24.06 26.93
C ASN A 77 19.54 -22.84 27.61
N LYS A 78 20.03 -21.63 27.33
CA LYS A 78 19.22 -20.42 27.56
C LYS A 78 18.07 -20.45 26.57
N ARG A 79 16.90 -20.90 27.04
CA ARG A 79 15.65 -20.80 26.28
C ARG A 79 15.52 -19.37 25.78
N LYS A 80 15.30 -19.20 24.47
CA LYS A 80 14.99 -17.89 23.88
C LYS A 80 13.87 -17.28 24.71
N ALA A 81 14.05 -16.05 25.18
CA ALA A 81 13.04 -15.37 25.98
C ALA A 81 11.74 -15.34 25.18
N ASP A 82 10.66 -15.82 25.81
CA ASP A 82 9.33 -15.85 25.22
C ASP A 82 8.92 -14.42 24.83
N ILE A 83 8.27 -14.26 23.67
CA ILE A 83 7.89 -12.95 23.08
C ILE A 83 7.00 -12.17 24.06
N PHE A 84 6.29 -12.87 24.94
CA PHE A 84 5.46 -12.30 25.99
C PHE A 84 6.22 -11.88 27.26
N THR A 85 7.51 -12.21 27.36
CA THR A 85 8.39 -11.86 28.50
C THR A 85 9.47 -10.85 28.13
N SER A 86 9.82 -10.73 26.85
CA SER A 86 10.79 -9.75 26.36
C SER A 86 10.15 -8.37 26.21
N HIS A 87 10.54 -7.41 27.04
CA HIS A 87 10.14 -6.02 26.88
C HIS A 87 10.97 -5.36 25.77
N ASN A 88 10.36 -4.48 24.98
CA ASN A 88 11.07 -3.70 23.96
C ASN A 88 12.27 -2.95 24.57
N ARG A 89 13.40 -3.01 23.88
CA ARG A 89 14.61 -2.28 24.28
C ARG A 89 14.25 -0.80 24.41
N ASN A 90 14.51 -0.22 25.58
CA ASN A 90 14.22 1.17 25.99
C ASN A 90 12.85 1.44 26.63
N VAL A 91 11.92 0.47 26.73
CA VAL A 91 10.65 0.70 27.44
C VAL A 91 10.87 0.93 28.93
N LYS A 92 11.79 0.19 29.56
CA LYS A 92 12.12 0.37 30.99
C LYS A 92 12.79 1.72 31.27
N ALA A 93 13.63 2.20 30.35
CA ALA A 93 14.28 3.51 30.48
C ALA A 93 13.26 4.65 30.35
N ARG A 94 12.27 4.51 29.45
CA ARG A 94 11.17 5.47 29.33
C ARG A 94 10.25 5.46 30.56
N ALA A 95 9.92 4.27 31.06
CA ALA A 95 9.13 4.16 32.29
C ALA A 95 9.87 4.78 33.49
N ALA A 96 11.19 4.63 33.57
CA ALA A 96 12.00 5.28 34.60
C ALA A 96 12.02 6.82 34.43
N SER A 97 12.18 7.33 33.20
CA SER A 97 12.16 8.78 32.97
C SER A 97 10.80 9.41 33.27
N ASP A 98 9.70 8.68 33.05
CA ASP A 98 8.36 9.15 33.36
C ASP A 98 8.12 9.20 34.89
N LEU A 99 8.76 8.29 35.66
CA LEU A 99 8.73 8.34 37.13
C LEU A 99 9.56 9.50 37.71
N GLU A 100 10.62 9.92 37.02
CA GLU A 100 11.48 11.05 37.42
C GLU A 100 10.92 12.42 37.00
N GLN A 101 9.76 12.48 36.32
CA GLN A 101 9.12 13.73 35.94
C GLN A 101 8.46 14.40 37.16
N VAL A 102 9.28 15.01 38.02
CA VAL A 102 8.82 15.88 39.09
C VAL A 102 8.34 17.20 38.48
N HIS A 103 7.09 17.57 38.73
CA HIS A 103 6.57 18.88 38.34
C HIS A 103 7.37 19.97 39.05
N LYS A 104 8.21 20.69 38.30
CA LYS A 104 8.92 21.87 38.81
C LYS A 104 7.90 22.87 39.37
N THR A 105 8.02 23.19 40.65
CA THR A 105 7.12 24.15 41.30
C THR A 105 7.63 25.58 41.07
N LYS A 106 6.83 26.59 41.43
CA LYS A 106 7.23 28.01 41.25
C LYS A 106 8.56 28.35 41.93
N ALA A 107 8.96 27.62 42.98
CA ALA A 107 10.24 27.81 43.66
C ALA A 107 11.47 27.37 42.85
N ASP A 108 11.31 26.44 41.89
CA ASP A 108 12.41 25.96 41.04
C ASP A 108 12.67 26.86 39.81
N LEU A 109 11.78 27.84 39.55
CA LEU A 109 11.87 28.76 38.41
C LEU A 109 12.76 29.97 38.66
N ASP A 110 13.06 30.30 39.93
CA ASP A 110 13.79 31.52 40.29
C ASP A 110 15.31 31.40 40.10
N ALA A 111 15.82 30.20 39.80
CA ALA A 111 17.26 29.92 39.66
C ALA A 111 17.70 29.59 38.22
N VAL A 112 17.02 30.14 37.20
CA VAL A 112 17.46 29.96 35.80
C VAL A 112 18.76 30.73 35.57
N SER A 113 19.81 30.00 35.16
CA SER A 113 21.11 30.60 34.86
C SER A 113 21.00 31.70 33.80
N ALA A 114 21.78 32.78 33.94
CA ALA A 114 21.74 33.93 33.02
C ALA A 114 21.98 33.53 31.54
N SER A 115 22.76 32.48 31.30
CA SER A 115 23.01 31.94 29.96
C SER A 115 21.76 31.28 29.34
N GLU A 116 20.96 30.59 30.15
CA GLU A 116 19.70 29.99 29.73
C GLU A 116 18.63 31.06 29.47
N LEU A 117 18.60 32.12 30.28
CA LEU A 117 17.75 33.30 30.06
C LEU A 117 18.09 33.99 28.73
N HIS A 118 19.37 34.23 28.44
CA HIS A 118 19.77 34.79 27.15
C HIS A 118 19.39 33.88 25.97
N ARG A 119 19.52 32.56 26.13
CA ARG A 119 19.16 31.60 25.09
C ARG A 119 17.65 31.53 24.87
N SER A 120 16.85 31.63 25.93
CA SER A 120 15.39 31.66 25.83
C SER A 120 14.91 32.97 25.19
N ARG A 121 15.48 34.11 25.58
CA ARG A 121 15.21 35.43 24.98
C ARG A 121 15.50 35.46 23.49
N ARG A 122 16.68 34.98 23.07
CA ARG A 122 17.02 34.89 21.63
C ARG A 122 16.02 34.04 20.84
N LYS A 123 15.62 32.87 21.38
CA LYS A 123 14.62 32.01 20.74
C LYS A 123 13.24 32.66 20.68
N MET A 124 12.86 33.44 21.70
CA MET A 124 11.61 34.21 21.71
C MET A 124 11.61 35.29 20.63
N GLU A 125 12.71 36.03 20.48
CA GLU A 125 12.87 37.05 19.44
C GLU A 125 12.86 36.43 18.04
N GLU A 126 13.52 35.29 17.83
CA GLU A 126 13.49 34.53 16.57
C GLU A 126 12.06 34.06 16.25
N LYS A 127 11.32 33.56 17.24
CA LYS A 127 9.90 33.20 17.06
C LYS A 127 9.03 34.41 16.75
N ALA A 128 9.23 35.54 17.44
CA ALA A 128 8.49 36.77 17.18
C ALA A 128 8.73 37.29 15.76
N ARG A 129 9.99 37.23 15.28
CA ARG A 129 10.32 37.53 13.88
C ARG A 129 9.63 36.57 12.91
N LEU A 130 9.65 35.27 13.19
CA LEU A 130 8.96 34.27 12.38
C LEU A 130 7.44 34.53 12.32
N TYR A 131 6.80 34.83 13.45
CA TYR A 131 5.38 35.17 13.49
C TYR A 131 5.06 36.46 12.72
N LYS A 132 5.92 37.48 12.80
CA LYS A 132 5.77 38.70 11.98
C LYS A 132 5.91 38.39 10.48
N GLN A 133 6.86 37.53 10.11
CA GLN A 133 7.06 37.09 8.73
C GLN A 133 5.86 36.28 8.21
N MET A 134 5.33 35.38 9.02
CA MET A 134 4.11 34.62 8.72
C MET A 134 2.89 35.54 8.59
N LYS A 135 2.71 36.49 9.51
CA LYS A 135 1.64 37.50 9.45
C LYS A 135 1.74 38.39 8.21
N ARG A 136 2.95 38.67 7.73
CA ARG A 136 3.21 39.47 6.52
C ARG A 136 3.08 38.68 5.22
N GLY A 137 2.87 37.36 5.27
CA GLY A 137 2.78 36.51 4.08
C GLY A 137 4.13 36.13 3.47
N GLU A 138 5.26 36.65 3.95
CA GLU A 138 6.63 36.39 3.44
C GLU A 138 7.10 34.93 3.60
N HIS A 139 6.37 34.11 4.37
CA HIS A 139 6.56 32.66 4.45
C HIS A 139 6.08 31.88 3.21
N ILE A 140 5.19 32.47 2.39
CA ILE A 140 4.62 31.83 1.19
C ILE A 140 5.73 31.74 0.14
N GLY A 141 6.20 30.52 -0.15
CA GLY A 141 7.29 30.26 -1.11
C GLY A 141 8.60 29.77 -0.48
N ARG A 142 8.70 29.73 0.86
CA ARG A 142 9.75 28.94 1.53
C ARG A 142 9.24 27.51 1.71
N ARG A 143 9.78 26.61 0.87
CA ARG A 143 9.45 25.17 0.77
C ARG A 143 9.36 24.41 2.11
N ASP A 144 10.01 24.89 3.17
CA ASP A 144 10.02 24.26 4.49
C ASP A 144 8.81 24.60 5.38
N TYR A 145 8.10 25.70 5.11
CA TYR A 145 7.04 26.23 5.99
C TYR A 145 5.61 25.95 5.49
N ASP A 146 5.42 25.86 4.17
CA ASP A 146 4.09 25.73 3.53
C ASP A 146 3.37 24.42 3.91
N GLY A 147 4.11 23.36 4.26
CA GLY A 147 3.54 22.05 4.61
C GLY A 147 3.14 21.87 6.07
N GLN A 148 3.47 22.81 6.97
CA GLN A 148 3.28 22.67 8.43
C GLN A 148 2.40 23.77 9.05
N SER A 149 2.09 24.85 8.32
CA SER A 149 1.20 25.88 8.83
C SER A 149 -0.26 25.40 8.75
N LEU A 150 -0.81 24.99 9.91
CA LEU A 150 -2.24 24.69 10.09
C LEU A 150 -3.10 25.96 10.24
N VAL A 151 -2.46 27.12 10.34
CA VAL A 151 -3.10 28.43 10.48
C VAL A 151 -3.10 29.10 9.11
N ASP A 152 -4.29 29.41 8.63
CA ASP A 152 -4.50 30.25 7.45
C ASP A 152 -4.44 31.73 7.88
N PHE A 153 -3.28 32.35 7.65
CA PHE A 153 -3.04 33.75 8.05
C PHE A 153 -3.85 34.73 7.20
N ASP A 154 -4.23 34.37 5.98
CA ASP A 154 -5.01 35.24 5.09
C ASP A 154 -6.47 35.27 5.56
N ARG A 155 -7.04 34.12 5.96
CA ARG A 155 -8.34 34.08 6.65
C ARG A 155 -8.32 34.83 7.97
N LYS A 156 -7.27 34.65 8.78
CA LYS A 156 -7.14 35.36 10.06
C LYS A 156 -7.02 36.87 9.87
N TRP A 157 -6.29 37.32 8.84
CA TRP A 157 -6.19 38.73 8.48
C TRP A 157 -7.57 39.31 8.12
N TYR A 158 -8.38 38.55 7.39
CA TYR A 158 -9.74 38.92 7.03
C TYR A 158 -10.69 38.96 8.26
N GLU A 159 -10.58 37.97 9.15
CA GLU A 159 -11.35 37.92 10.41
C GLU A 159 -10.94 39.03 11.41
N ASP A 160 -9.64 39.34 11.52
CA ASP A 160 -9.14 40.46 12.34
C ASP A 160 -9.53 41.82 11.75
N GLY A 161 -9.57 41.97 10.41
CA GLY A 161 -10.04 43.19 9.74
C GLY A 161 -11.55 43.46 9.89
N GLN A 162 -12.33 42.42 10.23
CA GLN A 162 -13.76 42.53 10.56
C GLN A 162 -14.00 42.81 12.06
N ARG A 163 -12.97 42.69 12.91
CA ARG A 163 -13.04 43.23 14.27
C ARG A 163 -12.89 44.75 14.19
N ARG A 164 -13.87 45.45 14.76
CA ARG A 164 -14.03 46.91 14.76
C ARG A 164 -12.68 47.68 14.84
N PRO A 165 -12.46 48.69 13.98
CA PRO A 165 -11.24 49.50 13.95
C PRO A 165 -11.21 50.57 15.06
N ASP A 166 -11.56 50.22 16.30
CA ASP A 166 -11.54 51.16 17.43
C ASP A 166 -10.28 51.03 18.31
N ASP A 167 -9.28 50.21 17.94
CA ASP A 167 -8.16 49.93 18.87
C ASP A 167 -6.78 49.64 18.24
N VAL A 168 -6.50 50.11 17.03
CA VAL A 168 -5.12 50.16 16.50
C VAL A 168 -4.87 51.44 15.72
N ASP A 169 -4.22 52.38 16.40
CA ASP A 169 -3.50 53.51 15.82
C ASP A 169 -2.52 52.99 14.75
N SER A 170 -2.77 53.36 13.48
CA SER A 170 -1.84 53.13 12.38
C SER A 170 -1.96 54.29 11.38
N ASP A 171 -1.53 55.44 11.87
CA ASP A 171 -0.63 56.38 11.20
C ASP A 171 0.30 55.70 10.17
N GLY A 172 -0.22 55.51 8.97
CA GLY A 172 0.48 54.90 7.84
C GLY A 172 0.05 55.42 6.48
N ALA A 173 -0.38 56.69 6.41
CA ALA A 173 -0.60 57.37 5.14
C ALA A 173 0.70 58.09 4.74
N SER A 174 1.53 57.38 3.98
CA SER A 174 2.66 57.96 3.24
C SER A 174 2.12 58.94 2.20
N SER A 175 1.93 60.20 2.62
CA SER A 175 1.73 61.32 1.71
C SER A 175 3.05 61.55 0.99
N ASP A 176 3.11 61.19 -0.28
CA ASP A 176 4.17 61.56 -1.20
C ASP A 176 4.13 63.08 -1.39
N ASP A 177 5.02 63.79 -0.67
CA ASP A 177 5.09 65.25 -0.56
C ASP A 177 5.90 65.88 -1.72
N SER A 178 6.12 65.14 -2.81
CA SER A 178 7.00 65.54 -3.91
C SER A 178 6.30 66.25 -5.08
N ASP A 179 4.96 66.36 -5.06
CA ASP A 179 4.15 66.93 -6.16
C ASP A 179 3.53 68.31 -5.85
N LEU A 180 3.85 68.93 -4.70
CA LEU A 180 3.28 70.21 -4.30
C LEU A 180 3.69 71.40 -5.19
N ASP A 181 4.86 71.33 -5.85
CA ASP A 181 5.38 72.44 -6.65
C ASP A 181 4.65 72.63 -8.00
N ASN A 182 3.93 71.61 -8.48
CA ASN A 182 3.15 71.67 -9.74
C ASN A 182 1.63 71.61 -9.51
N ALA A 183 1.17 71.78 -8.27
CA ALA A 183 -0.24 71.61 -7.91
C ALA A 183 -1.17 72.66 -8.56
N ASP A 184 -0.64 73.84 -8.89
CA ASP A 184 -1.38 74.99 -9.43
C ASP A 184 -1.32 75.11 -10.97
N GLU A 185 -0.70 74.15 -11.67
CA GLU A 185 -0.64 74.17 -13.14
C GLU A 185 -2.06 74.00 -13.73
N PRO A 186 -2.46 74.83 -14.73
CA PRO A 186 -3.77 74.71 -15.36
C PRO A 186 -3.85 73.40 -16.16
N ALA A 187 -4.79 72.54 -15.80
CA ALA A 187 -5.07 71.27 -16.45
C ALA A 187 -6.54 71.21 -16.92
N GLU A 188 -6.75 70.53 -18.04
CA GLU A 188 -8.08 70.24 -18.58
C GLU A 188 -8.43 68.77 -18.29
N TRP A 189 -9.65 68.50 -17.80
CA TRP A 189 -10.16 67.14 -17.57
C TRP A 189 -11.63 67.02 -17.96
N LEU A 190 -12.05 65.79 -18.23
CA LEU A 190 -13.45 65.46 -18.52
C LEU A 190 -14.21 65.25 -17.21
N ASP A 191 -15.25 66.05 -17.01
CA ASP A 191 -16.24 65.92 -15.95
C ASP A 191 -17.09 64.66 -16.16
N GLU A 192 -17.80 64.22 -15.13
CA GLU A 192 -18.67 63.02 -15.14
C GLU A 192 -19.76 63.08 -16.23
N PHE A 193 -20.13 64.30 -16.64
CA PHE A 193 -21.09 64.57 -17.71
C PHE A 193 -20.47 64.72 -19.10
N GLY A 194 -19.18 64.36 -19.26
CA GLY A 194 -18.45 64.44 -20.53
C GLY A 194 -18.10 65.87 -20.98
N ARG A 195 -18.18 66.87 -20.08
CA ARG A 195 -17.81 68.26 -20.36
C ARG A 195 -16.34 68.49 -20.03
N LEU A 196 -15.63 69.25 -20.85
CA LEU A 196 -14.26 69.68 -20.57
C LEU A 196 -14.26 70.79 -19.50
N ARG A 197 -13.80 70.47 -18.28
CA ARG A 197 -13.50 71.45 -17.24
C ARG A 197 -12.03 71.86 -17.32
N LYS A 198 -11.76 73.14 -17.05
CA LYS A 198 -10.40 73.68 -16.83
C LYS A 198 -10.25 74.04 -15.35
N GLY A 199 -9.13 73.70 -14.74
CA GLY A 199 -8.82 74.00 -13.34
C GLY A 199 -7.40 73.60 -12.99
N THR A 200 -7.06 73.44 -11.71
CA THR A 200 -5.68 73.09 -11.32
C THR A 200 -5.43 71.59 -11.45
N LYS A 201 -4.16 71.19 -11.62
CA LYS A 201 -3.73 69.79 -11.65
C LYS A 201 -4.19 69.02 -10.39
N ARG A 202 -4.19 69.68 -9.23
CA ARG A 202 -4.73 69.14 -7.98
C ARG A 202 -6.23 68.84 -8.03
N GLU A 203 -7.01 69.70 -8.69
CA GLU A 203 -8.44 69.50 -8.85
C GLU A 203 -8.76 68.36 -9.83
N LYS A 204 -7.95 68.25 -10.89
CA LYS A 204 -7.97 67.10 -11.82
C LYS A 204 -7.68 65.77 -11.11
N GLU A 205 -6.65 65.71 -10.29
CA GLU A 205 -6.32 64.48 -9.57
C GLU A 205 -7.44 64.08 -8.58
N ARG A 206 -8.03 65.08 -7.91
CA ARG A 206 -9.18 64.86 -7.03
C ARG A 206 -10.39 64.29 -7.80
N SER A 207 -10.69 64.83 -8.98
CA SER A 207 -11.82 64.35 -9.79
C SER A 207 -11.55 62.95 -10.36
N GLU A 208 -10.34 62.67 -10.85
CA GLU A 208 -9.94 61.33 -11.31
C GLU A 208 -10.00 60.31 -10.17
N ARG A 209 -9.58 60.68 -8.96
CA ARG A 209 -9.69 59.83 -7.77
C ARG A 209 -11.15 59.51 -7.45
N GLN A 210 -12.03 60.50 -7.52
CA GLN A 210 -13.48 60.30 -7.31
C GLN A 210 -14.07 59.38 -8.39
N GLN A 211 -13.71 59.58 -9.66
CA GLN A 211 -14.14 58.70 -10.76
C GLN A 211 -13.67 57.26 -10.56
N ARG A 212 -12.41 57.04 -10.16
CA ARG A 212 -11.89 55.70 -9.84
C ARG A 212 -12.65 55.04 -8.69
N ILE A 213 -12.96 55.79 -7.63
CA ILE A 213 -13.74 55.29 -6.49
C ILE A 213 -15.17 54.91 -6.93
N GLN A 214 -15.83 55.76 -7.72
CA GLN A 214 -17.17 55.48 -8.23
C GLN A 214 -17.17 54.25 -9.16
N GLN A 215 -16.17 54.13 -10.05
CA GLN A 215 -16.01 52.96 -10.91
C GLN A 215 -15.77 51.70 -10.08
N SER A 216 -14.87 51.72 -9.10
CA SER A 216 -14.62 50.56 -8.22
C SER A 216 -15.83 50.20 -7.37
N ALA A 217 -16.61 51.20 -6.91
CA ALA A 217 -17.84 50.96 -6.18
C ALA A 217 -18.90 50.33 -7.08
N SER A 218 -18.96 50.72 -8.35
CA SER A 218 -19.88 50.12 -9.33
C SER A 218 -19.53 48.68 -9.68
N THR A 219 -18.24 48.35 -9.79
CA THR A 219 -17.78 46.97 -10.05
C THR A 219 -17.98 46.09 -8.81
N ALA A 220 -17.62 46.59 -7.62
CA ALA A 220 -17.88 45.91 -6.36
C ALA A 220 -19.39 45.64 -6.16
N ALA A 221 -20.25 46.62 -6.47
CA ALA A 221 -21.70 46.44 -6.43
C ALA A 221 -22.26 45.49 -7.49
N GLN A 222 -21.49 45.13 -8.53
CA GLN A 222 -21.83 44.06 -9.47
C GLN A 222 -21.35 42.70 -8.96
N GLU A 223 -20.19 42.64 -8.32
CA GLU A 223 -19.61 41.43 -7.72
C GLU A 223 -20.37 40.98 -6.47
N ASP A 224 -20.83 41.92 -5.64
CA ASP A 224 -21.57 41.67 -4.39
C ASP A 224 -23.07 41.35 -4.62
N ARG A 225 -23.50 41.19 -5.88
CA ARG A 225 -24.88 40.80 -6.18
C ARG A 225 -25.09 39.35 -5.76
N ALA A 226 -25.92 39.15 -4.73
CA ALA A 226 -26.33 37.84 -4.25
C ALA A 226 -27.12 37.00 -5.29
N PHE A 227 -27.58 37.62 -6.39
CA PHE A 227 -28.32 36.97 -7.45
C PHE A 227 -27.50 36.88 -8.73
N PRO A 228 -27.55 35.75 -9.44
CA PRO A 228 -26.87 35.62 -10.73
C PRO A 228 -27.42 36.64 -11.73
N GLN A 229 -26.54 37.17 -12.58
CA GLN A 229 -26.93 38.08 -13.66
C GLN A 229 -27.93 37.38 -14.57
N ALA A 230 -29.02 38.07 -14.91
CA ALA A 230 -30.00 37.55 -15.86
C ALA A 230 -29.31 37.21 -17.19
N PRO A 231 -29.61 36.05 -17.80
CA PRO A 231 -28.97 35.63 -19.04
C PRO A 231 -29.29 36.64 -20.15
N ALA A 232 -28.29 37.00 -20.97
CA ALA A 232 -28.44 37.99 -22.04
C ALA A 232 -29.44 37.55 -23.13
N ASN A 233 -29.58 36.25 -23.34
CA ASN A 233 -30.46 35.66 -24.36
C ASN A 233 -31.64 34.97 -23.66
N ILE A 234 -32.62 35.76 -23.25
CA ILE A 234 -33.91 35.22 -22.79
C ILE A 234 -34.70 34.87 -24.05
N ILE A 235 -35.03 33.58 -24.23
CA ILE A 235 -35.92 33.14 -25.30
C ILE A 235 -37.34 33.48 -24.86
N TYR A 236 -37.94 34.49 -25.49
CA TYR A 236 -39.32 34.89 -25.23
C TYR A 236 -40.27 34.06 -26.10
N GLY A 237 -41.19 33.30 -25.49
CA GLY A 237 -42.22 32.52 -26.19
C GLY A 237 -42.73 31.29 -25.42
N ASP A 238 -43.80 30.67 -25.93
CA ASP A 238 -44.41 29.44 -25.39
C ASP A 238 -43.63 28.18 -25.85
N THR A 239 -42.30 28.22 -25.72
CA THR A 239 -41.45 27.08 -26.09
C THR A 239 -41.02 26.36 -24.81
N ILE A 240 -41.64 25.21 -24.54
CA ILE A 240 -41.30 24.36 -23.40
C ILE A 240 -39.91 23.74 -23.63
N GLN A 241 -38.92 24.18 -22.86
CA GLN A 241 -37.58 23.59 -22.83
C GLN A 241 -37.61 22.23 -22.10
N HIS A 242 -38.18 21.21 -22.74
CA HIS A 242 -38.25 19.84 -22.25
C HIS A 242 -36.86 19.24 -21.94
N ALA A 243 -35.82 19.66 -22.66
CA ALA A 243 -34.45 19.21 -22.42
C ALA A 243 -33.76 19.87 -21.21
N ALA A 244 -34.27 21.01 -20.71
CA ALA A 244 -33.68 21.72 -19.58
C ALA A 244 -33.94 21.01 -18.24
N PHE A 245 -34.96 20.16 -18.17
CA PHE A 245 -35.36 19.43 -16.96
C PHE A 245 -35.39 17.93 -17.22
N ASN A 246 -34.21 17.33 -17.41
CA ASN A 246 -34.05 15.88 -17.50
C ASN A 246 -33.60 15.30 -16.14
N PRO A 247 -34.52 14.78 -15.30
CA PRO A 247 -34.15 14.18 -14.01
C PRO A 247 -33.25 12.95 -14.19
N ASP A 248 -33.34 12.29 -15.35
CA ASP A 248 -32.59 11.08 -15.67
C ASP A 248 -31.16 11.36 -16.16
N ALA A 249 -30.80 12.61 -16.44
CA ALA A 249 -29.45 12.97 -16.92
C ALA A 249 -28.37 12.55 -15.91
N ARG A 250 -28.62 12.80 -14.62
CA ARG A 250 -27.71 12.36 -13.54
C ARG A 250 -27.61 10.85 -13.42
N ILE A 251 -28.71 10.14 -13.66
CA ILE A 251 -28.74 8.67 -13.66
C ILE A 251 -27.93 8.13 -14.84
N ALA A 252 -28.09 8.72 -16.02
CA ALA A 252 -27.33 8.36 -17.22
C ALA A 252 -25.82 8.59 -17.04
N GLU A 253 -25.42 9.72 -16.46
CA GLU A 253 -24.02 10.02 -16.12
C GLU A 253 -23.44 9.00 -15.13
N GLN A 254 -24.17 8.68 -14.05
CA GLN A 254 -23.74 7.68 -13.07
C GLN A 254 -23.62 6.29 -13.69
N MET A 255 -24.58 5.89 -14.53
CA MET A 255 -24.53 4.61 -15.24
C MET A 255 -23.36 4.55 -16.22
N ALA A 256 -23.05 5.66 -16.91
CA ALA A 256 -21.89 5.77 -17.79
C ALA A 256 -20.57 5.67 -17.00
N GLU A 257 -20.48 6.32 -15.83
CA GLU A 257 -19.32 6.18 -14.94
C GLU A 257 -19.14 4.75 -14.43
N ILE A 258 -20.22 4.08 -14.02
CA ILE A 258 -20.18 2.69 -13.56
C ILE A 258 -19.74 1.77 -14.71
N ALA A 259 -20.27 1.98 -15.92
CA ALA A 259 -19.88 1.22 -17.10
C ALA A 259 -18.41 1.44 -17.48
N ALA A 260 -17.90 2.67 -17.33
CA ALA A 260 -16.49 2.99 -17.58
C ALA A 260 -15.55 2.37 -16.52
N LYS A 261 -16.00 2.31 -15.25
CA LYS A 261 -15.28 1.68 -14.14
C LYS A 261 -15.37 0.14 -14.16
N ARG A 262 -16.34 -0.43 -14.87
CA ARG A 262 -16.49 -1.88 -14.98
C ARG A 262 -15.37 -2.46 -15.84
N ASP A 263 -14.77 -3.54 -15.34
CA ASP A 263 -13.77 -4.31 -16.09
C ASP A 263 -14.39 -4.82 -17.39
N LYS A 264 -13.82 -4.38 -18.52
CA LYS A 264 -14.24 -4.76 -19.88
C LYS A 264 -13.73 -6.13 -20.30
N SER A 265 -13.08 -6.86 -19.39
CA SER A 265 -12.68 -8.23 -19.65
C SER A 265 -13.94 -9.06 -19.86
N ALA A 266 -13.91 -9.92 -20.88
CA ALA A 266 -14.99 -10.88 -21.09
C ALA A 266 -15.21 -11.64 -19.76
N THR A 267 -16.43 -11.57 -19.25
CA THR A 267 -16.86 -12.37 -18.10
C THR A 267 -17.73 -13.49 -18.67
N PRO A 268 -17.33 -14.77 -18.56
CA PRO A 268 -16.22 -15.31 -17.78
C PRO A 268 -14.84 -15.07 -18.43
N PRO A 269 -13.76 -14.95 -17.62
CA PRO A 269 -12.39 -14.81 -18.12
C PRO A 269 -12.02 -15.93 -19.09
N PRO A 270 -11.11 -15.67 -20.05
CA PRO A 270 -10.59 -16.73 -20.92
C PRO A 270 -9.96 -17.83 -20.09
N GLU A 271 -10.04 -19.08 -20.57
CA GLU A 271 -9.44 -20.23 -19.91
C GLU A 271 -7.92 -20.04 -19.81
N THR A 272 -7.44 -19.74 -18.59
CA THR A 272 -6.02 -19.63 -18.29
C THR A 272 -5.55 -20.93 -17.68
N HIS A 273 -4.54 -21.53 -18.30
CA HIS A 273 -3.98 -22.80 -17.86
C HIS A 273 -2.59 -22.61 -17.26
N TYR A 274 -2.21 -23.53 -16.37
CA TYR A 274 -0.89 -23.56 -15.78
C TYR A 274 0.19 -23.72 -16.86
N ASN A 275 1.22 -22.88 -16.80
CA ASN A 275 2.38 -22.96 -17.69
C ASN A 275 3.63 -23.28 -16.86
N ALA A 276 4.19 -24.45 -17.12
CA ALA A 276 5.31 -24.99 -16.37
C ALA A 276 6.65 -24.24 -16.61
N ALA A 277 6.74 -23.37 -17.62
CA ALA A 277 7.93 -22.54 -17.85
C ALA A 277 8.14 -21.47 -16.77
N TYR A 278 7.08 -21.10 -16.03
CA TYR A 278 7.17 -20.09 -14.97
C TYR A 278 7.74 -20.62 -13.64
N GLU A 279 7.92 -21.94 -13.50
CA GLU A 279 8.38 -22.54 -12.25
C GLU A 279 9.62 -23.43 -12.45
N ILE A 280 10.50 -23.47 -11.44
CA ILE A 280 11.77 -24.24 -11.48
C ILE A 280 11.57 -25.68 -10.93
N ARG A 281 10.31 -26.12 -10.77
CA ARG A 281 9.99 -27.47 -10.23
C ARG A 281 10.22 -28.60 -11.24
N ASN A 282 10.60 -28.28 -12.46
CA ASN A 282 10.71 -29.19 -13.61
C ASN A 282 11.93 -30.13 -13.55
N ARG A 283 12.64 -30.22 -12.41
CA ARG A 283 13.87 -31.02 -12.27
C ARG A 283 13.64 -32.43 -11.72
N GLY A 284 12.39 -32.81 -11.44
CA GLY A 284 12.02 -34.14 -10.97
C GLY A 284 11.74 -35.15 -12.09
N THR A 285 11.72 -36.43 -11.75
CA THR A 285 11.28 -37.49 -12.66
C THR A 285 9.75 -37.48 -12.81
N GLY A 286 9.25 -37.73 -14.03
CA GLY A 286 7.81 -37.72 -14.32
C GLY A 286 7.20 -36.35 -14.61
N PHE A 287 8.04 -35.34 -14.90
CA PHE A 287 7.57 -34.04 -15.35
C PHE A 287 7.07 -34.12 -16.81
N TYR A 288 5.83 -33.67 -17.06
CA TYR A 288 5.23 -33.55 -18.39
C TYR A 288 4.59 -32.16 -18.52
N ALA A 289 5.04 -31.38 -19.51
CA ALA A 289 4.55 -30.03 -19.76
C ALA A 289 3.53 -30.06 -20.90
N PHE A 290 2.30 -29.62 -20.60
CA PHE A 290 1.26 -29.48 -21.63
C PHE A 290 1.49 -28.25 -22.49
N SER A 291 1.12 -28.34 -23.76
CA SER A 291 1.12 -27.20 -24.68
C SER A 291 0.23 -26.06 -24.17
N GLY A 292 0.60 -24.82 -24.48
CA GLY A 292 -0.20 -23.63 -24.20
C GLY A 292 -1.52 -23.63 -24.97
N ASP A 293 -1.53 -24.22 -26.17
CA ASP A 293 -2.67 -24.24 -27.09
C ASP A 293 -3.74 -25.24 -26.64
N ALA A 294 -5.00 -24.78 -26.61
CA ALA A 294 -6.11 -25.57 -26.05
C ALA A 294 -6.35 -26.90 -26.81
N GLN A 295 -6.18 -26.91 -28.13
CA GLN A 295 -6.39 -28.11 -28.95
C GLN A 295 -5.29 -29.15 -28.69
N MET A 296 -4.03 -28.74 -28.79
CA MET A 296 -2.88 -29.61 -28.53
C MET A 296 -2.90 -30.14 -27.09
N ARG A 297 -3.20 -29.29 -26.10
CA ARG A 297 -3.35 -29.70 -24.70
C ARG A 297 -4.43 -30.77 -24.53
N LYS A 298 -5.56 -30.62 -25.23
CA LYS A 298 -6.65 -31.60 -25.16
C LYS A 298 -6.21 -32.95 -25.72
N GLU A 299 -5.54 -32.96 -26.87
CA GLU A 299 -4.99 -34.17 -27.47
C GLU A 299 -3.96 -34.85 -26.56
N GLU A 300 -3.07 -34.06 -25.95
CA GLU A 300 -2.09 -34.55 -24.97
C GLU A 300 -2.79 -35.17 -23.75
N MET A 301 -3.81 -34.51 -23.20
CA MET A 301 -4.61 -35.03 -22.09
C MET A 301 -5.34 -36.33 -22.46
N ASP A 302 -5.92 -36.40 -23.65
CA ASP A 302 -6.60 -37.60 -24.14
C ASP A 302 -5.62 -38.75 -24.36
N SER A 303 -4.40 -38.45 -24.84
CA SER A 303 -3.34 -39.45 -24.99
C SER A 303 -2.90 -40.02 -23.63
N LEU A 304 -2.76 -39.15 -22.62
CA LEU A 304 -2.34 -39.54 -21.27
C LEU A 304 -3.44 -40.34 -20.56
N ALA A 305 -4.71 -39.97 -20.77
CA ALA A 305 -5.86 -40.73 -20.26
C ALA A 305 -5.89 -42.16 -20.84
N LYS A 306 -5.60 -42.32 -22.15
CA LYS A 306 -5.49 -43.64 -22.78
C LYS A 306 -4.37 -44.49 -22.16
N GLN A 307 -3.19 -43.91 -21.98
CA GLN A 307 -2.06 -44.60 -21.34
C GLN A 307 -2.38 -45.02 -19.90
N ARG A 308 -3.07 -44.15 -19.13
CA ARG A 308 -3.54 -44.51 -17.77
C ARG A 308 -4.50 -45.69 -17.82
N ALA A 309 -5.51 -45.64 -18.69
CA ALA A 309 -6.46 -46.73 -18.84
C ALA A 309 -5.79 -48.06 -19.23
N GLU A 310 -4.77 -48.02 -20.11
CA GLU A 310 -3.98 -49.20 -20.46
C GLU A 310 -3.17 -49.74 -19.29
N THR A 311 -2.46 -48.87 -18.55
CA THR A 311 -1.68 -49.30 -17.38
C THR A 311 -2.55 -49.85 -16.26
N GLU A 312 -3.73 -49.27 -16.02
CA GLU A 312 -4.71 -49.78 -15.07
C GLU A 312 -5.27 -51.14 -15.49
N ARG A 313 -5.55 -51.33 -16.78
CA ARG A 313 -5.95 -52.65 -17.31
C ARG A 313 -4.87 -53.69 -17.11
N ILE A 314 -3.61 -53.37 -17.43
CA ILE A 314 -2.47 -54.29 -17.25
C ILE A 314 -2.27 -54.60 -15.76
N ARG A 315 -2.40 -53.61 -14.87
CA ARG A 315 -2.30 -53.84 -13.42
C ARG A 315 -3.40 -54.75 -12.91
N LYS A 316 -4.65 -54.50 -13.31
CA LYS A 316 -5.79 -55.37 -12.96
C LYS A 316 -5.58 -56.80 -13.46
N GLN A 317 -5.15 -56.96 -14.71
CA GLN A 317 -4.83 -58.29 -15.25
C GLN A 317 -3.74 -59.00 -14.45
N LYS A 318 -2.65 -58.30 -14.10
CA LYS A 318 -1.59 -58.87 -13.26
C LYS A 318 -2.06 -59.20 -11.85
N GLU A 319 -2.92 -58.36 -11.26
CA GLU A 319 -3.51 -58.60 -9.95
C GLU A 319 -4.44 -59.82 -9.97
N GLU A 320 -5.26 -59.96 -11.02
CA GLU A 320 -6.13 -61.12 -11.25
C GLU A 320 -5.32 -62.41 -11.47
N GLU A 321 -4.27 -62.36 -12.30
CA GLU A 321 -3.34 -63.48 -12.52
C GLU A 321 -2.62 -63.87 -11.22
N ALA A 322 -2.13 -62.90 -10.46
CA ALA A 322 -1.47 -63.14 -9.18
C ALA A 322 -2.44 -63.71 -8.13
N ALA A 323 -3.67 -63.20 -8.07
CA ALA A 323 -4.71 -63.72 -7.19
C ALA A 323 -5.10 -65.15 -7.57
N ALA A 324 -5.25 -65.45 -8.87
CA ALA A 324 -5.52 -66.79 -9.36
C ALA A 324 -4.37 -67.76 -9.04
N ALA A 325 -3.11 -67.32 -9.22
CA ALA A 325 -1.93 -68.11 -8.86
C ALA A 325 -1.86 -68.39 -7.35
N ALA A 326 -2.14 -67.38 -6.51
CA ALA A 326 -2.19 -67.53 -5.06
C ALA A 326 -3.31 -68.49 -4.61
N ALA A 327 -4.51 -68.39 -5.20
CA ALA A 327 -5.61 -69.32 -4.93
C ALA A 327 -5.27 -70.76 -5.34
N ALA A 328 -4.62 -70.94 -6.50
CA ALA A 328 -4.17 -72.24 -6.96
C ALA A 328 -3.08 -72.84 -6.04
N ALA A 329 -2.16 -72.01 -5.53
CA ALA A 329 -1.15 -72.44 -4.56
C ALA A 329 -1.80 -72.87 -3.23
N ALA A 330 -2.72 -72.07 -2.68
CA ALA A 330 -3.45 -72.41 -1.46
C ALA A 330 -4.28 -73.70 -1.60
N ALA A 331 -4.89 -73.93 -2.76
CA ALA A 331 -5.63 -75.17 -3.04
C ALA A 331 -4.70 -76.40 -3.12
N LYS A 332 -3.49 -76.25 -3.68
CA LYS A 332 -2.48 -77.31 -3.69
C LYS A 332 -1.99 -77.63 -2.28
N GLU A 333 -1.73 -76.62 -1.46
CA GLU A 333 -1.29 -76.77 -0.07
C GLU A 333 -2.31 -77.55 0.77
N LYS A 334 -3.60 -77.22 0.66
CA LYS A 334 -4.69 -77.98 1.33
C LYS A 334 -4.73 -79.44 0.88
N ARG A 335 -4.56 -79.71 -0.42
CA ARG A 335 -4.53 -81.10 -0.93
C ARG A 335 -3.31 -81.86 -0.40
N THR A 336 -2.16 -81.20 -0.26
CA THR A 336 -0.96 -81.82 0.30
C THR A 336 -1.08 -82.07 1.79
N SER A 337 -1.69 -81.15 2.56
CA SER A 337 -1.94 -81.36 4.00
C SER A 337 -2.95 -82.49 4.21
N GLU A 338 -4.07 -82.50 3.49
CA GLU A 338 -5.04 -83.60 3.57
C GLU A 338 -4.43 -84.95 3.21
N ARG A 339 -3.48 -84.99 2.26
CA ARG A 339 -2.74 -86.21 1.92
C ARG A 339 -1.76 -86.61 3.02
N GLY A 340 -1.09 -85.64 3.64
CA GLY A 340 -0.21 -85.84 4.79
C GLY A 340 -0.98 -86.40 5.98
N ASP A 341 -2.07 -85.75 6.39
CA ASP A 341 -2.95 -86.19 7.47
C ASP A 341 -3.48 -87.62 7.22
N ARG A 342 -3.84 -87.94 5.97
CA ARG A 342 -4.25 -89.31 5.58
C ARG A 342 -3.11 -90.32 5.69
N GLN A 343 -1.87 -89.94 5.35
CA GLN A 343 -0.71 -90.81 5.48
C GLN A 343 -0.38 -91.03 6.96
N GLU A 344 -0.33 -89.98 7.76
CA GLU A 344 -0.10 -90.06 9.21
C GLU A 344 -1.17 -90.92 9.89
N ALA A 345 -2.46 -90.76 9.54
CA ALA A 345 -3.52 -91.61 10.06
C ALA A 345 -3.40 -93.09 9.64
N MET A 346 -2.82 -93.38 8.47
CA MET A 346 -2.56 -94.76 8.02
C MET A 346 -1.35 -95.36 8.71
N ASP A 347 -0.29 -94.57 8.92
CA ASP A 347 0.91 -95.01 9.63
C ASP A 347 0.62 -95.22 11.12
N ALA A 348 -0.12 -94.33 11.79
CA ALA A 348 -0.57 -94.53 13.16
C ALA A 348 -1.44 -95.81 13.34
N LYS A 349 -2.25 -96.16 12.32
CA LYS A 349 -3.01 -97.43 12.33
C LYS A 349 -2.11 -98.65 12.17
N ARG A 350 -1.00 -98.54 11.41
CA ARG A 350 -0.01 -99.61 11.27
C ARG A 350 0.76 -99.79 12.57
N ASP A 351 1.19 -98.71 13.20
CA ASP A 351 1.91 -98.73 14.47
C ASP A 351 1.03 -99.31 15.58
N ALA A 352 -0.21 -98.86 15.72
CA ALA A 352 -1.15 -99.44 16.70
C ALA A 352 -1.46 -100.93 16.46
N ARG A 353 -1.39 -101.40 15.20
CA ARG A 353 -1.51 -102.82 14.89
C ARG A 353 -0.24 -103.58 15.26
N ALA A 354 0.93 -103.01 15.01
CA ALA A 354 2.21 -103.57 15.42
C ALA A 354 2.32 -103.65 16.95
N GLU A 355 1.88 -102.62 17.68
CA GLU A 355 1.82 -102.63 19.15
C GLU A 355 0.91 -103.75 19.66
N LYS A 356 -0.28 -103.94 19.07
CA LYS A 356 -1.15 -105.08 19.41
C LYS A 356 -0.50 -106.43 19.13
N GLU A 357 0.18 -106.57 17.98
CA GLU A 357 0.92 -107.79 17.64
C GLU A 357 2.09 -108.05 18.61
N VAL A 358 2.73 -107.00 19.14
CA VAL A 358 3.77 -107.08 20.18
C VAL A 358 3.17 -107.42 21.55
N ASP A 359 2.06 -106.79 21.94
CA ASP A 359 1.37 -107.06 23.20
C ASP A 359 0.83 -108.50 23.24
N ASP A 360 0.22 -108.98 22.15
CA ASP A 360 -0.21 -110.37 22.02
C ASP A 360 0.98 -111.35 22.13
N PHE A 361 2.14 -110.98 21.56
CA PHE A 361 3.37 -111.76 21.68
C PHE A 361 3.91 -111.77 23.12
N LEU A 362 3.96 -110.63 23.80
CA LEU A 362 4.40 -110.54 25.19
C LEU A 362 3.45 -111.29 26.13
N HIS A 363 2.14 -111.20 25.90
CA HIS A 363 1.16 -111.91 26.72
C HIS A 363 1.26 -113.43 26.54
N SER A 364 1.71 -113.91 25.38
CA SER A 364 2.02 -115.33 25.14
C SER A 364 3.29 -115.82 25.84
N LEU A 365 4.17 -114.92 26.28
CA LEU A 365 5.45 -115.23 26.96
C LEU A 365 5.35 -115.19 28.50
N ASP A 366 4.33 -114.53 29.05
CA ASP A 366 4.05 -114.51 30.49
C ASP A 366 3.50 -115.87 30.97
N ILE A 367 4.42 -116.81 31.17
CA ILE A 367 4.20 -118.08 31.86
C ILE A 367 4.07 -117.79 33.36
N PRO A 368 2.97 -118.21 34.04
CA PRO A 368 2.79 -117.91 35.46
C PRO A 368 3.81 -118.65 36.31
N ASN A 369 4.71 -117.90 36.95
CA ASN A 369 5.71 -118.43 37.87
C ASN A 369 5.08 -118.70 39.26
N ALA A 370 5.43 -119.86 39.82
CA ALA A 370 4.81 -120.53 40.97
C ALA A 370 5.07 -119.83 42.33
N PRO A 371 4.32 -120.18 43.40
CA PRO A 371 4.13 -119.32 44.56
C PRO A 371 5.25 -119.39 45.60
N ASN A 372 5.42 -118.26 46.29
CA ASN A 372 6.31 -118.03 47.41
C ASN A 372 6.17 -119.08 48.54
N GLY A 373 7.29 -119.65 48.98
CA GLY A 373 7.44 -120.46 50.18
C GLY A 373 8.74 -120.12 50.89
#